data_AF-A0A2P9EXJ1-F1
#
_entry.id   AF-A0A2P9EXJ1-F1
#
_cell.length_a   1.000
_cell.length_b   1.000
_cell.length_c   1.000
_cell.angle_alpha   90.00
_cell.angle_beta   90.00
_cell.angle_gamma   90.00
#
_symmetry.space_group_name_H-M   'P 1'
#
loop_
_entity.id
_entity.type
_entity.pdbx_description
1 polymer ?
#
loop_
_entity_poly.entity_id
_entity_poly.type
_entity_poly.pdbx_seq_one_letter_code
_entity_poly.pdbx_strand_id
1 'polypeptide(L)' 'MPRGTEHKPYAPSGAAILMFEPAGTLTVGDRDDEISDHVDATTGHTLGT' A
#
# COMPACT_ATOMS: atom_id res chain seq x y z
N MET A 1 -12.03 2.73 -7.23
CA MET A 1 -11.82 1.83 -8.39
C MET A 1 -12.68 0.59 -8.20
N PRO A 2 -13.30 0.04 -9.25
CA PRO A 2 -13.97 -1.24 -9.16
C PRO A 2 -13.02 -2.34 -8.68
N ARG A 3 -13.56 -3.35 -8.00
CA ARG A 3 -12.76 -4.50 -7.55
C ARG A 3 -12.13 -5.21 -8.75
N GLY A 4 -10.85 -5.53 -8.67
CA GLY A 4 -10.09 -6.21 -9.73
C GLY A 4 -9.59 -5.29 -10.85
N THR A 5 -9.79 -3.97 -10.76
CA THR A 5 -9.20 -3.01 -11.70
C THR A 5 -7.82 -2.57 -11.22
N GLU A 6 -6.78 -2.79 -12.04
CA GLU A 6 -5.46 -2.20 -11.78
C GLU A 6 -5.58 -0.67 -11.79
N HIS A 7 -5.10 -0.05 -10.73
CA HIS A 7 -5.15 1.40 -10.57
C HIS A 7 -3.80 2.01 -10.93
N LYS A 8 -3.83 3.05 -11.79
CA LYS A 8 -2.66 3.83 -12.18
C LYS A 8 -2.92 5.32 -11.92
N PRO A 9 -2.71 5.81 -10.67
CA PRO A 9 -2.89 7.22 -10.34
C PRO A 9 -2.00 8.13 -11.20
N TYR A 10 -2.52 9.29 -11.61
CA TYR A 10 -1.77 10.29 -12.37
C TYR A 10 -2.23 11.71 -12.00
N ALA A 11 -1.28 12.59 -11.65
CA ALA A 11 -1.54 13.97 -11.26
C ALA A 11 -0.42 14.91 -11.75
N PRO A 12 -0.55 15.57 -12.92
CA PRO A 12 0.48 16.43 -13.51
C PRO A 12 0.95 17.58 -12.60
N SER A 13 0.04 18.12 -11.81
CA SER A 13 0.28 19.23 -10.88
C SER A 13 0.42 18.77 -9.42
N GLY A 14 0.50 17.46 -9.18
CA GLY A 14 0.51 16.86 -7.84
C GLY A 14 -0.89 16.68 -7.24
N ALA A 15 -0.96 15.85 -6.20
CA ALA A 15 -2.15 15.60 -5.40
C ALA A 15 -1.75 15.38 -3.94
N ALA A 16 -2.62 15.75 -3.00
CA ALA A 16 -2.52 15.32 -1.61
C ALA A 16 -3.48 14.13 -1.42
N ILE A 17 -2.98 13.05 -0.82
CA ILE A 17 -3.78 11.86 -0.51
C ILE A 17 -3.82 11.72 1.00
N LEU A 18 -5.03 11.59 1.54
CA LEU A 18 -5.25 11.15 2.91
C LEU A 18 -5.66 9.68 2.86
N MET A 19 -4.91 8.84 3.57
CA MET A 19 -5.12 7.40 3.61
C MET A 19 -5.57 7.01 5.02
N PHE A 20 -6.68 6.28 5.13
CA PHE A 20 -7.16 5.71 6.38
C PHE A 20 -7.00 4.20 6.28
N GLU A 21 -6.36 3.61 7.29
CA GLU A 21 -5.95 2.21 7.29
C GLU A 21 -6.58 1.43 8.46
N PRO A 22 -7.92 1.21 8.50
CA PRO A 22 -8.57 0.59 9.65
C PRO A 22 -8.21 -0.89 9.84
N ALA A 23 -7.88 -1.58 8.75
CA ALA A 23 -7.54 -3.00 8.74
C ALA A 23 -6.08 -3.29 8.36
N GLY A 24 -5.31 -2.23 8.08
CA GLY A 24 -3.95 -2.32 7.57
C GLY A 24 -3.88 -2.67 6.08
N THR A 25 -3.13 -1.90 5.30
CA THR A 25 -2.83 -2.17 3.89
C THR A 25 -1.46 -2.80 3.78
N LEU A 26 -1.38 -3.89 3.02
CA LEU A 26 -0.12 -4.55 2.72
C LEU A 26 0.80 -3.62 1.92
N THR A 27 1.97 -3.30 2.49
CA THR A 27 2.92 -2.32 1.95
C THR A 27 3.50 -2.69 0.59
N VAL A 28 3.52 -3.98 0.27
CA VAL A 28 4.10 -4.54 -0.97
C VAL A 28 3.03 -4.86 -2.03
N GLY A 29 1.75 -4.64 -1.74
CA GLY A 29 0.64 -5.09 -2.60
C GLY A 29 0.35 -6.58 -2.46
N ASP A 30 -0.56 -7.11 -3.28
CA ASP A 30 -1.12 -8.46 -3.18
C ASP A 30 -0.57 -9.44 -4.24
N ARG A 31 0.57 -9.10 -4.87
CA ARG A 31 1.25 -9.97 -5.84
C ARG A 31 2.23 -10.89 -5.12
N ASP A 32 2.21 -12.17 -5.46
CA ASP A 32 3.11 -13.21 -4.92
C ASP A 32 4.51 -13.22 -5.60
N ASP A 33 5.05 -12.04 -5.93
CA ASP A 33 6.39 -11.89 -6.50
C ASP A 33 7.46 -11.98 -5.39
N GLU A 34 8.71 -12.28 -5.77
CA GLU A 34 9.83 -12.30 -4.82
C GLU A 34 10.07 -10.91 -4.22
N ILE A 35 10.06 -10.83 -2.89
CA ILE A 35 10.32 -9.62 -2.12
C ILE A 35 11.79 -9.63 -1.68
N SER A 36 12.50 -8.51 -1.86
CA SER A 36 13.89 -8.39 -1.43
C SER A 36 14.03 -8.47 0.10
N ASP A 37 15.08 -9.11 0.60
CA ASP A 37 15.33 -9.38 2.04
C ASP A 37 15.30 -8.14 2.96
N HIS A 38 15.57 -6.95 2.42
CA HIS A 38 15.59 -5.71 3.18
C HIS A 38 14.23 -5.00 3.24
N VAL A 39 13.21 -5.54 2.56
CA VAL A 39 11.85 -5.00 2.53
C VAL A 39 11.00 -5.78 3.52
N ASP A 40 10.50 -5.08 4.54
CA ASP A 40 9.54 -5.64 5.48
C ASP A 40 8.12 -5.52 4.91
N ALA A 41 7.52 -6.66 4.57
CA ALA A 41 6.14 -6.74 4.13
C ALA A 41 5.21 -6.71 5.35
N THR A 42 4.45 -5.63 5.48
CA THR A 42 3.63 -5.38 6.67
C THR A 42 2.25 -4.87 6.27
N THR A 43 1.22 -5.16 7.06
CA THR A 43 -0.07 -4.47 7.01
C THR A 43 -0.13 -3.29 7.99
N GLY A 44 0.99 -2.98 8.64
CA GLY A 44 1.11 -2.01 9.72
C GLY A 44 1.75 -2.64 10.94
N HIS A 45 2.53 -1.85 11.68
CA HIS A 45 3.05 -2.27 12.97
C HIS A 45 2.18 -1.69 14.07
N THR A 46 1.97 -2.45 15.14
CA THR A 46 1.49 -1.86 16.39
C THR A 46 2.49 -0.80 16.82
N LEU A 47 2.04 0.43 17.05
CA LEU A 47 2.86 1.42 17.73
C LEU A 47 3.26 0.82 19.08
N GLY A 48 4.57 0.63 19.28
CA GLY A 48 5.12 0.13 20.54
C GLY A 48 4.64 1.00 21.69
N THR A 49 4.36 0.35 22.84
CA THR A 49 4.02 1.02 24.09
C THR A 49 5.18 1.80 24.65
#